data_AF-A0A8J8D739-F1
#
_entry.id   AF-A0A8J8D739-F1
#
_cell.length_a   1.000
_cell.length_b   1.000
_cell.length_c   1.000
_cell.angle_alpha   90.00
_cell.angle_beta   90.00
_cell.angle_gamma   90.00
#
_symmetry.space_group_name_H-M   'P 1'
#
loop_
_entity.id
_entity.type
_entity.pdbx_description
1 polymer ?
#
loop_
_entity_poly.entity_id
_entity_poly.type
_entity_poly.pdbx_seq_one_letter_code
_entity_poly.pdbx_strand_id
1 'polypeptide(L)'
;MAQRFITLGYENCDGLEMEGKQKFLAVVLVFTVLIVFYSIIRFQIAKRIFHVMDIDLFIFAESFRTTLQGEGFFFNTNEWQTFGAWSHFGVHNSPILILLLPIYALFPSYYTLIILQDLIVPISAIILFKFATEVLDDGKKALVVSVVFLMNPLLHGTIRYTFHPSVFGIPFMLLFAYYMARNELKKAFIAALFVLSVREDAGLFLIAYALFDVLRKHECNIKGWFDERHVINFAMLGLGWMAVSVFLVIPYFNIAHKYPFFGRYEITEVTLVIFEISLAKLIVLLLSVAFVPLRRYAYWIPIILLWLENAIANKIQQAMIGFHYDYMVLPMTFIVLVYALKEDETVNLRRLVFSAMISMLLFSPMFRVINTEPVSLGTSLWEYMAILWG
;
A
#
# COMPACT_ATOMS: atom_id res chain seq x y z
N MET A 1 26.61 -4.03 14.07
CA MET A 1 26.10 -3.05 13.07
C MET A 1 24.58 -2.84 13.16
N ALA A 2 23.79 -3.85 13.54
CA ALA A 2 22.33 -3.74 13.72
C ALA A 2 21.87 -2.88 14.94
N GLN A 3 22.71 -2.67 15.96
CA GLN A 3 22.38 -1.81 17.11
C GLN A 3 22.53 -0.30 16.84
N ARG A 4 23.22 0.10 15.75
CA ARG A 4 23.46 1.52 15.42
C ARG A 4 22.32 2.19 14.65
N PHE A 5 21.34 1.43 14.14
CA PHE A 5 20.11 1.98 13.56
C PHE A 5 19.04 2.31 14.62
N ILE A 6 19.25 1.90 15.88
CA ILE A 6 18.31 2.10 17.00
C ILE A 6 18.70 3.33 17.86
N THR A 7 19.89 3.89 17.67
CA THR A 7 20.50 4.91 18.55
C THR A 7 20.80 6.23 17.82
N LEU A 8 19.83 6.78 17.10
CA LEU A 8 19.84 8.18 16.69
C LEU A 8 18.53 8.82 17.13
N GLY A 9 18.62 9.63 18.19
CA GLY A 9 17.49 10.27 18.89
C GLY A 9 17.49 9.94 20.38
N TYR A 10 18.59 10.26 21.09
CA TYR A 10 18.75 10.01 22.52
C TYR A 10 19.20 11.27 23.26
N GLU A 11 18.67 12.44 22.89
CA GLU A 11 18.83 13.64 23.72
C GLU A 11 17.48 14.37 23.75
N ASN A 12 16.84 14.34 24.93
CA ASN A 12 15.63 15.06 25.37
C ASN A 12 14.24 14.57 24.91
N CYS A 13 13.82 13.38 25.36
CA CYS A 13 12.42 12.96 25.34
C CYS A 13 11.98 12.44 26.72
N ASP A 14 10.96 13.05 27.30
CA ASP A 14 10.38 12.75 28.62
C ASP A 14 9.93 11.28 28.74
N GLY A 15 9.99 10.71 29.95
CA GLY A 15 9.70 9.28 30.22
C GLY A 15 8.34 8.76 29.71
N LEU A 16 7.36 9.64 29.50
CA LEU A 16 6.05 9.32 28.91
C LEU A 16 6.14 8.93 27.42
N GLU A 17 7.08 9.52 26.68
CA GLU A 17 7.28 9.24 25.26
C GLU A 17 7.96 7.87 25.05
N MET A 18 8.84 7.50 25.98
CA MET A 18 9.49 6.19 26.02
C MET A 18 8.50 5.05 26.31
N GLU A 19 7.57 5.25 27.24
CA GLU A 19 6.53 4.26 27.55
C GLU A 19 5.56 4.06 26.36
N GLY A 20 5.16 5.16 25.70
CA GLY A 20 4.32 5.12 24.50
C GLY A 20 4.98 4.36 23.34
N LYS A 21 6.29 4.57 23.13
CA LYS A 21 7.08 3.87 22.11
C LYS A 21 7.21 2.37 22.39
N GLN A 22 7.43 1.97 23.65
CA GLN A 22 7.48 0.56 24.02
C GLN A 22 6.14 -0.14 23.79
N LYS A 23 5.03 0.50 24.21
CA LYS A 23 3.67 0.01 23.96
C LYS A 23 3.40 -0.13 22.46
N PHE A 24 3.81 0.83 21.65
CA PHE A 24 3.68 0.76 20.20
C PHE A 24 4.44 -0.41 19.59
N LEU A 25 5.71 -0.60 19.98
CA LEU A 25 6.52 -1.72 19.48
C LEU A 25 5.92 -3.07 19.88
N ALA A 26 5.35 -3.19 21.07
CA ALA A 26 4.63 -4.39 21.48
C ALA A 26 3.39 -4.65 20.60
N VAL A 27 2.59 -3.62 20.28
CA VAL A 27 1.46 -3.73 19.35
C VAL A 27 1.92 -4.17 17.96
N VAL A 28 2.99 -3.55 17.43
CA VAL A 28 3.55 -3.91 16.13
C VAL A 28 4.05 -5.35 16.13
N LEU A 29 4.73 -5.80 17.18
CA LEU A 29 5.21 -7.18 17.30
C LEU A 29 4.05 -8.18 17.33
N VAL A 30 3.04 -7.95 18.16
CA VAL A 30 1.85 -8.81 18.24
C VAL A 30 1.15 -8.87 16.89
N PHE A 31 0.94 -7.72 16.25
CA PHE A 31 0.36 -7.64 14.91
C PHE A 31 1.19 -8.43 13.89
N THR A 32 2.51 -8.27 13.90
CA THR A 32 3.43 -8.99 12.99
C THR A 32 3.29 -10.51 13.14
N VAL A 33 3.27 -11.01 14.38
CA VAL A 33 3.08 -12.45 14.63
C VAL A 33 1.72 -12.91 14.12
N LEU A 34 0.67 -12.14 14.37
CA LEU A 34 -0.70 -12.49 13.94
C LEU A 34 -0.84 -12.54 12.42
N ILE A 35 -0.29 -11.56 11.69
CA ILE A 35 -0.40 -11.52 10.22
C ILE A 35 0.41 -12.63 9.55
N VAL A 36 1.63 -12.89 10.04
CA VAL A 36 2.47 -13.98 9.52
C VAL A 36 1.80 -15.33 9.77
N PHE A 37 1.24 -15.52 10.96
CA PHE A 37 0.48 -16.72 11.29
C PHE A 37 -0.75 -16.89 10.39
N TYR A 38 -1.53 -15.83 10.20
CA TYR A 38 -2.70 -15.82 9.30
C TYR A 38 -2.30 -16.18 7.86
N SER A 39 -1.28 -15.53 7.31
CA SER A 39 -0.80 -15.75 5.95
C SER A 39 -0.29 -17.17 5.74
N ILE A 40 0.47 -17.73 6.70
CA ILE A 40 0.95 -19.11 6.65
C ILE A 40 -0.22 -20.10 6.71
N ILE A 41 -1.16 -19.95 7.65
CA ILE A 41 -2.32 -20.84 7.76
C ILE A 41 -3.14 -20.83 6.47
N ARG A 42 -3.47 -19.62 5.99
CA ARG A 42 -4.21 -19.44 4.74
C ARG A 42 -3.52 -20.16 3.58
N PHE A 43 -2.20 -19.97 3.44
CA PHE A 43 -1.43 -20.61 2.39
C PHE A 43 -1.44 -22.15 2.53
N GLN A 44 -1.28 -22.68 3.74
CA GLN A 44 -1.31 -24.13 3.98
C GLN A 44 -2.68 -24.73 3.65
N ILE A 45 -3.76 -24.09 4.09
CA ILE A 45 -5.13 -24.55 3.84
C ILE A 45 -5.43 -24.50 2.34
N ALA A 46 -5.15 -23.37 1.68
CA ALA A 46 -5.32 -23.23 0.24
C ALA A 46 -4.59 -24.33 -0.54
N LYS A 47 -3.32 -24.57 -0.20
CA LYS A 47 -2.48 -25.55 -0.88
C LYS A 47 -2.86 -27.00 -0.58
N ARG A 48 -3.12 -27.35 0.69
CA ARG A 48 -3.27 -28.74 1.14
C ARG A 48 -4.71 -29.23 1.06
N ILE A 49 -5.68 -28.38 1.38
CA ILE A 49 -7.10 -28.76 1.46
C ILE A 49 -7.78 -28.47 0.14
N PHE A 50 -7.58 -27.26 -0.39
CA PHE A 50 -8.27 -26.82 -1.60
C PHE A 50 -7.49 -27.10 -2.89
N HIS A 51 -6.21 -27.47 -2.79
CA HIS A 51 -5.30 -27.65 -3.93
C HIS A 51 -5.24 -26.43 -4.87
N VAL A 52 -5.42 -25.23 -4.29
CA VAL A 52 -5.35 -23.96 -5.01
C VAL A 52 -4.08 -23.21 -4.61
N MET A 53 -3.44 -22.58 -5.59
CA MET A 53 -2.35 -21.62 -5.37
C MET A 53 -2.79 -20.25 -5.85
N ASP A 54 -2.41 -19.22 -5.10
CA ASP A 54 -2.54 -17.84 -5.55
C ASP A 54 -1.68 -17.63 -6.81
N ILE A 55 -2.31 -17.11 -7.87
CA ILE A 55 -1.70 -16.99 -9.19
C ILE A 55 -0.49 -16.05 -9.18
N ASP A 56 -0.55 -14.96 -8.40
CA ASP A 56 0.51 -13.96 -8.35
C ASP A 56 1.72 -14.52 -7.58
N LEU A 57 1.48 -15.28 -6.50
CA LEU A 57 2.56 -16.00 -5.80
C LEU A 57 3.30 -16.98 -6.71
N PHE A 58 2.57 -17.67 -7.60
CA PHE A 58 3.18 -18.57 -8.59
C PHE A 58 4.00 -17.78 -9.62
N ILE A 59 3.41 -16.72 -10.20
CA ILE A 59 4.07 -15.81 -11.17
C ILE A 59 5.40 -15.32 -10.61
N PHE A 60 5.41 -14.79 -9.39
CA PHE A 60 6.62 -14.22 -8.82
C PHE A 60 7.64 -15.27 -8.43
N ALA A 61 7.23 -16.41 -7.83
CA ALA A 61 8.17 -17.48 -7.51
C ALA A 61 8.85 -18.04 -8.77
N GLU A 62 8.10 -18.23 -9.86
CA GLU A 62 8.67 -18.65 -11.15
C GLU A 62 9.60 -17.58 -11.71
N SER A 63 9.19 -16.30 -11.69
CA SER A 63 10.00 -15.17 -12.16
C SER A 63 11.35 -15.06 -11.44
N PHE A 64 11.36 -15.24 -10.11
CA PHE A 64 12.61 -15.25 -9.35
C PHE A 64 13.45 -16.49 -9.69
N ARG A 65 12.85 -17.69 -9.74
CA ARG A 65 13.54 -18.94 -10.05
C ARG A 65 14.22 -18.90 -11.42
N THR A 66 13.51 -18.50 -12.46
CA THR A 66 14.03 -18.45 -13.85
C THR A 66 15.18 -17.47 -13.98
N THR A 67 15.10 -16.33 -13.28
CA THR A 67 16.20 -15.35 -13.20
C THR A 67 17.45 -15.96 -12.57
N LEU A 68 17.30 -16.67 -11.44
CA LEU A 68 18.42 -17.29 -10.73
C LEU A 68 19.06 -18.45 -11.50
N GLN A 69 18.29 -19.15 -12.33
CA GLN A 69 18.75 -20.29 -13.12
C GLN A 69 19.26 -19.90 -14.51
N GLY A 70 19.17 -18.61 -14.88
CA GLY A 70 19.57 -18.14 -16.21
C GLY A 70 18.60 -18.55 -17.33
N GLU A 71 17.37 -18.93 -16.97
CA GLU A 71 16.32 -19.36 -17.91
C GLU A 71 15.53 -18.16 -18.50
N GLY A 72 15.70 -16.96 -17.93
CA GLY A 72 15.10 -15.73 -18.44
C GLY A 72 15.01 -14.64 -17.36
N PHE A 73 15.12 -13.37 -17.74
CA PHE A 73 15.04 -12.26 -16.80
C PHE A 73 13.59 -12.04 -16.35
N PHE A 74 13.28 -12.41 -15.11
CA PHE A 74 11.93 -12.41 -14.53
C PHE A 74 10.88 -13.05 -15.45
N PHE A 75 11.25 -14.14 -16.12
CA PHE A 75 10.35 -14.88 -17.00
C PHE A 75 9.40 -15.77 -16.19
N ASN A 76 8.14 -15.84 -16.57
CA ASN A 76 7.19 -16.82 -16.04
C ASN A 76 6.21 -17.25 -17.14
N THR A 77 5.69 -18.46 -16.99
CA THR A 77 4.87 -19.12 -18.01
C THR A 77 3.50 -18.47 -18.12
N ASN A 78 2.91 -18.03 -17.00
CA ASN A 78 1.57 -17.46 -16.99
C ASN A 78 1.49 -16.14 -17.78
N GLU A 79 2.39 -15.21 -17.53
CA GLU A 79 2.41 -13.91 -18.20
C GLU A 79 2.85 -14.03 -19.67
N TRP A 80 3.71 -15.00 -20.00
CA TRP A 80 3.99 -15.35 -21.38
C TRP A 80 2.73 -15.82 -22.12
N GLN A 81 2.00 -16.77 -21.55
CA GLN A 81 0.79 -17.33 -22.18
C GLN A 81 -0.36 -16.31 -22.25
N THR A 82 -0.49 -15.46 -21.23
CA THR A 82 -1.62 -14.52 -21.12
C THR A 82 -1.37 -13.23 -21.91
N PHE A 83 -0.14 -12.71 -21.91
CA PHE A 83 0.18 -11.38 -22.43
C PHE A 83 1.26 -11.38 -23.51
N GLY A 84 1.90 -12.51 -23.81
CA GLY A 84 3.08 -12.56 -24.69
C GLY A 84 4.30 -11.84 -24.09
N ALA A 85 4.35 -11.72 -22.76
CA ALA A 85 5.44 -11.06 -22.06
C ALA A 85 6.57 -12.06 -21.79
N TRP A 86 7.76 -11.79 -22.30
CA TRP A 86 8.94 -12.64 -22.08
C TRP A 86 9.71 -12.30 -20.80
N SER A 87 9.19 -11.34 -20.03
CA SER A 87 9.60 -10.94 -18.70
C SER A 87 8.38 -10.33 -17.99
N HIS A 88 8.33 -10.39 -16.66
CA HIS A 88 7.33 -9.63 -15.89
C HIS A 88 7.32 -8.13 -16.22
N PHE A 89 8.48 -7.59 -16.64
CA PHE A 89 8.60 -6.20 -17.11
C PHE A 89 7.76 -5.92 -18.37
N GLY A 90 7.30 -6.95 -19.09
CA GLY A 90 6.37 -6.85 -20.22
C GLY A 90 4.90 -6.84 -19.82
N VAL A 91 4.63 -6.90 -18.51
CA VAL A 91 3.30 -6.77 -17.90
C VAL A 91 3.27 -5.58 -16.96
N HIS A 92 4.20 -5.52 -16.01
CA HIS A 92 4.34 -4.47 -15.02
C HIS A 92 5.80 -4.02 -14.87
N ASN A 93 6.05 -2.72 -14.86
CA ASN A 93 7.40 -2.20 -14.64
C ASN A 93 7.72 -2.18 -13.14
N SER A 94 8.24 -3.29 -12.63
CA SER A 94 8.48 -3.53 -11.20
C SER A 94 9.97 -3.70 -10.83
N PRO A 95 10.86 -2.70 -11.02
CA PRO A 95 12.29 -2.79 -10.66
C PRO A 95 12.57 -3.21 -9.22
N ILE A 96 11.65 -3.00 -8.28
CA ILE A 96 11.77 -3.43 -6.89
C ILE A 96 12.10 -4.92 -6.76
N LEU A 97 11.65 -5.74 -7.72
CA LEU A 97 11.93 -7.18 -7.75
C LEU A 97 13.45 -7.46 -7.79
N ILE A 98 14.27 -6.60 -8.41
CA ILE A 98 15.72 -6.75 -8.43
C ILE A 98 16.32 -6.70 -7.02
N LEU A 99 15.74 -5.90 -6.12
CA LEU A 99 16.18 -5.80 -4.73
C LEU A 99 15.72 -7.00 -3.88
N LEU A 100 14.58 -7.59 -4.25
CA LEU A 100 14.03 -8.76 -3.56
C LEU A 100 14.70 -10.06 -4.03
N LEU A 101 15.22 -10.11 -5.25
CA LEU A 101 15.91 -11.25 -5.85
C LEU A 101 17.03 -11.83 -4.96
N PRO A 102 17.99 -11.06 -4.42
CA PRO A 102 19.02 -11.62 -3.54
C PRO A 102 18.45 -12.22 -2.25
N ILE A 103 17.33 -11.70 -1.74
CA ILE A 103 16.69 -12.26 -0.55
C ILE A 103 16.02 -13.59 -0.88
N TYR A 104 15.31 -13.65 -2.01
CA TYR A 104 14.74 -14.90 -2.51
C TYR A 104 15.82 -15.95 -2.82
N ALA A 105 16.98 -15.53 -3.35
CA ALA A 105 18.10 -16.44 -3.65
C ALA A 105 18.64 -17.17 -2.42
N LEU A 106 18.63 -16.52 -1.24
CA LEU A 106 19.05 -17.15 0.01
C LEU A 106 18.09 -18.25 0.46
N PHE A 107 16.79 -18.06 0.20
CA PHE A 107 15.72 -18.97 0.61
C PHE A 107 14.66 -19.07 -0.50
N PRO A 108 14.90 -19.84 -1.58
CA PRO A 108 14.02 -19.88 -2.75
C PRO A 108 12.73 -20.65 -2.44
N SER A 109 11.75 -19.96 -1.87
CA SER A 109 10.53 -20.56 -1.33
C SER A 109 9.36 -19.57 -1.35
N TYR A 110 8.15 -20.11 -1.51
CA TYR A 110 6.91 -19.34 -1.38
C TYR A 110 6.79 -18.65 -0.01
N TYR A 111 7.27 -19.29 1.06
CA TYR A 111 7.22 -18.68 2.39
C TYR A 111 8.09 -17.43 2.48
N THR A 112 9.21 -17.37 1.75
CA THR A 112 10.08 -16.19 1.71
C THR A 112 9.32 -14.99 1.16
N LEU A 113 8.59 -15.18 0.06
CA LEU A 113 7.79 -14.11 -0.54
C LEU A 113 6.62 -13.68 0.38
N ILE A 114 5.91 -14.63 0.97
CA ILE A 114 4.82 -14.36 1.92
C ILE A 114 5.35 -13.57 3.12
N ILE A 115 6.42 -14.05 3.76
CA ILE A 115 7.01 -13.40 4.95
C ILE A 115 7.55 -12.01 4.60
N LEU A 116 8.19 -11.84 3.44
CA LEU A 116 8.70 -10.53 3.01
C LEU A 116 7.58 -9.50 2.88
N GLN A 117 6.44 -9.89 2.29
CA GLN A 117 5.27 -9.03 2.24
C GLN A 117 4.71 -8.76 3.64
N ASP A 118 4.54 -9.79 4.47
CA ASP A 118 3.97 -9.62 5.80
C ASP A 118 4.82 -8.68 6.68
N LEU A 119 6.16 -8.72 6.54
CA LEU A 119 7.07 -7.86 7.30
C LEU A 119 7.05 -6.39 6.82
N ILE A 120 6.70 -6.11 5.57
CA ILE A 120 6.73 -4.73 5.06
C ILE A 120 5.59 -3.86 5.64
N VAL A 121 4.48 -4.50 6.04
CA VAL A 121 3.33 -3.84 6.67
C VAL A 121 3.65 -3.24 8.04
N PRO A 122 4.17 -3.98 9.04
CA PRO A 122 4.55 -3.42 10.32
C PRO A 122 5.69 -2.39 10.20
N ILE A 123 6.61 -2.57 9.22
CA ILE A 123 7.62 -1.55 8.90
C ILE A 123 6.95 -0.24 8.46
N SER A 124 5.91 -0.31 7.63
CA SER A 124 5.13 0.85 7.21
C SER A 124 4.50 1.57 8.40
N ALA A 125 3.95 0.83 9.37
CA ALA A 125 3.39 1.43 10.59
C ALA A 125 4.46 2.14 11.45
N ILE A 126 5.67 1.59 11.53
CA ILE A 126 6.80 2.25 12.23
C ILE A 126 7.21 3.55 11.53
N ILE A 127 7.24 3.55 10.20
CA ILE A 127 7.55 4.76 9.42
C ILE A 127 6.43 5.80 9.58
N LEU A 128 5.17 5.36 9.53
CA LEU A 128 4.03 6.23 9.79
C LEU A 128 4.10 6.85 11.19
N PHE A 129 4.45 6.07 12.22
CA PHE A 129 4.63 6.59 13.57
C PHE A 129 5.68 7.70 13.61
N LYS A 130 6.85 7.48 12.99
CA LYS A 130 7.90 8.50 12.90
C LYS A 130 7.44 9.76 12.16
N PHE A 131 6.76 9.57 11.03
CA PHE A 131 6.21 10.66 10.24
C PHE A 131 5.15 11.46 11.02
N ALA A 132 4.24 10.76 11.67
CA ALA A 132 3.18 11.37 12.46
C ALA A 132 3.77 12.13 13.66
N THR A 133 4.77 11.59 14.35
CA THR A 133 5.47 12.29 15.44
C THR A 133 6.10 13.59 14.94
N GLU A 134 6.80 13.56 13.79
CA GLU A 134 7.45 14.74 13.21
C GLU A 134 6.44 15.86 12.85
N VAL A 135 5.29 15.53 12.28
CA VAL A 135 4.30 16.53 11.87
C VAL A 135 3.43 17.00 13.04
N LEU A 136 2.99 16.07 13.88
CA LEU A 136 2.02 16.36 14.94
C LEU A 136 2.66 16.99 16.16
N ASP A 137 3.94 16.67 16.44
CA ASP A 137 4.61 17.01 17.70
C ASP A 137 3.83 16.48 18.93
N ASP A 138 3.19 15.31 18.75
CA ASP A 138 2.35 14.66 19.75
C ASP A 138 2.44 13.14 19.60
N GLY A 139 3.21 12.50 20.49
CA GLY A 139 3.43 11.05 20.49
C GLY A 139 2.15 10.23 20.68
N LYS A 140 1.13 10.77 21.37
CA LYS A 140 -0.16 10.09 21.55
C LYS A 140 -1.00 10.12 20.29
N LYS A 141 -1.08 11.27 19.60
CA LYS A 141 -1.74 11.33 18.28
C LYS A 141 -1.01 10.44 17.27
N ALA A 142 0.32 10.48 17.24
CA ALA A 142 1.14 9.63 16.38
C ALA A 142 0.88 8.13 16.63
N LEU A 143 0.81 7.72 17.91
CA LEU A 143 0.45 6.37 18.31
C LEU A 143 -0.94 5.98 17.79
N VAL A 144 -1.95 6.82 18.04
CA VAL A 144 -3.33 6.57 17.61
C VAL A 144 -3.42 6.39 16.10
N VAL A 145 -2.80 7.28 15.31
CA VAL A 145 -2.78 7.20 13.84
C VAL A 145 -2.16 5.88 13.38
N SER A 146 -1.05 5.47 14.01
CA SER A 146 -0.33 4.25 13.63
C SER A 146 -1.09 2.97 14.00
N VAL A 147 -1.81 2.97 15.12
CA VAL A 147 -2.70 1.87 15.49
C VAL A 147 -3.90 1.81 14.54
N VAL A 148 -4.50 2.95 14.20
CA VAL A 148 -5.61 3.04 13.23
C VAL A 148 -5.19 2.53 11.85
N PHE A 149 -3.94 2.77 11.44
CA PHE A 149 -3.36 2.19 10.24
C PHE A 149 -3.33 0.67 10.27
N LEU A 150 -2.83 0.08 11.36
CA LEU A 150 -2.81 -1.37 11.55
C LEU A 150 -4.20 -2.00 11.61
N MET A 151 -5.25 -1.24 11.97
CA MET A 151 -6.63 -1.73 12.01
C MET A 151 -7.35 -1.62 10.66
N ASN A 152 -6.73 -1.00 9.65
CA ASN A 152 -7.41 -0.65 8.41
C ASN A 152 -7.78 -1.90 7.55
N PRO A 153 -9.05 -2.09 7.14
CA PRO A 153 -9.46 -3.22 6.31
C PRO A 153 -8.73 -3.34 4.97
N LEU A 154 -8.35 -2.23 4.33
CA LEU A 154 -7.63 -2.25 3.05
C LEU A 154 -6.20 -2.76 3.26
N LEU A 155 -5.55 -2.42 4.38
CA LEU A 155 -4.26 -2.98 4.77
C LEU A 155 -4.34 -4.50 5.00
N HIS A 156 -5.38 -4.95 5.70
CA HIS A 156 -5.65 -6.38 5.85
C HIS A 156 -5.93 -7.06 4.50
N GLY A 157 -6.55 -6.34 3.55
CA GLY A 157 -6.76 -6.79 2.19
C GLY A 157 -5.47 -7.05 1.43
N THR A 158 -4.47 -6.19 1.58
CA THR A 158 -3.16 -6.38 0.94
C THR A 158 -2.40 -7.56 1.54
N ILE A 159 -2.55 -7.84 2.84
CA ILE A 159 -1.98 -9.04 3.50
C ILE A 159 -2.68 -10.32 3.02
N ARG A 160 -4.01 -10.26 2.89
CA ARG A 160 -4.83 -11.40 2.50
C ARG A 160 -4.55 -11.86 1.08
N TYR A 161 -4.23 -10.98 0.14
CA TYR A 161 -3.77 -11.42 -1.17
C TYR A 161 -2.26 -11.66 -1.05
N THR A 162 -1.72 -12.79 -1.54
CA THR A 162 -0.31 -13.21 -1.25
C THR A 162 0.73 -12.22 -1.81
N PHE A 163 1.90 -12.64 -2.29
CA PHE A 163 2.99 -11.71 -2.63
C PHE A 163 2.67 -10.81 -3.84
N HIS A 164 2.79 -9.49 -3.64
CA HIS A 164 2.74 -8.49 -4.70
C HIS A 164 3.79 -7.38 -4.46
N PRO A 165 4.53 -6.96 -5.50
CA PRO A 165 5.57 -5.93 -5.36
C PRO A 165 5.01 -4.57 -4.94
N SER A 166 3.75 -4.25 -5.28
CA SER A 166 3.14 -2.96 -4.96
C SER A 166 3.07 -2.65 -3.46
N VAL A 167 2.92 -3.68 -2.61
CA VAL A 167 2.83 -3.50 -1.15
C VAL A 167 4.13 -2.92 -0.58
N PHE A 168 5.27 -3.15 -1.23
CA PHE A 168 6.55 -2.55 -0.85
C PHE A 168 6.60 -1.04 -1.10
N GLY A 169 5.65 -0.47 -1.84
CA GLY A 169 5.56 0.97 -2.08
C GLY A 169 5.07 1.74 -0.86
N ILE A 170 4.21 1.14 -0.03
CA ILE A 170 3.61 1.77 1.16
C ILE A 170 4.64 2.41 2.09
N PRO A 171 5.71 1.72 2.56
CA PRO A 171 6.69 2.34 3.44
C PRO A 171 7.46 3.48 2.75
N PHE A 172 7.73 3.37 1.44
CA PHE A 172 8.46 4.39 0.70
C PHE A 172 7.60 5.64 0.44
N MET A 173 6.29 5.49 0.25
CA MET A 173 5.34 6.60 0.17
C MET A 173 5.28 7.37 1.49
N LEU A 174 5.30 6.66 2.62
CA LEU A 174 5.35 7.26 3.96
C LEU A 174 6.72 7.91 4.25
N LEU A 175 7.83 7.29 3.82
CA LEU A 175 9.17 7.89 3.91
C LEU A 175 9.28 9.14 3.02
N PHE A 176 8.68 9.12 1.84
CA PHE A 176 8.60 10.28 0.97
C PHE A 176 7.93 11.45 1.68
N ALA A 177 6.73 11.23 2.24
CA ALA A 177 6.04 12.24 3.04
C ALA A 177 6.84 12.72 4.25
N TYR A 178 7.53 11.80 4.95
CA TYR A 178 8.42 12.12 6.06
C TYR A 178 9.56 13.06 5.67
N TYR A 179 10.28 12.76 4.59
CA TYR A 179 11.37 13.61 4.13
C TYR A 179 10.89 14.93 3.53
N MET A 180 9.70 14.94 2.91
CA MET A 180 9.06 16.18 2.45
C MET A 180 8.70 17.09 3.62
N ALA A 181 8.12 16.54 4.71
CA ALA A 181 7.80 17.31 5.92
C ALA A 181 9.06 17.94 6.57
N ARG A 182 10.21 17.28 6.46
CA ARG A 182 11.52 17.76 6.94
C ARG A 182 12.27 18.65 5.94
N ASN A 183 11.69 18.90 4.77
CA ASN A 183 12.35 19.60 3.66
C ASN A 183 13.69 18.96 3.22
N GLU A 184 13.84 17.64 3.43
CA GLU A 184 15.04 16.87 3.07
C GLU A 184 14.93 16.33 1.63
N LEU A 185 14.88 17.24 0.65
CA LEU A 185 14.52 16.93 -0.76
C LEU A 185 15.36 15.84 -1.41
N LYS A 186 16.65 15.70 -1.06
CA LYS A 186 17.50 14.62 -1.58
C LYS A 186 17.03 13.24 -1.13
N LYS A 187 16.62 13.10 0.13
CA LYS A 187 16.10 11.83 0.66
C LYS A 187 14.68 11.57 0.17
N ALA A 188 13.87 12.62 0.03
CA ALA A 188 12.57 12.54 -0.63
C ALA A 188 12.73 12.03 -2.08
N PHE A 189 13.72 12.51 -2.83
CA PHE A 189 14.00 12.01 -4.18
C PHE A 189 14.36 10.52 -4.20
N ILE A 190 15.22 10.07 -3.29
CA ILE A 190 15.55 8.64 -3.17
C ILE A 190 14.29 7.83 -2.82
N ALA A 191 13.47 8.29 -1.88
CA ALA A 191 12.21 7.64 -1.53
C ALA A 191 11.24 7.58 -2.73
N ALA A 192 11.16 8.66 -3.51
CA ALA A 192 10.35 8.71 -4.73
C ALA A 192 10.83 7.67 -5.77
N LEU A 193 12.14 7.48 -5.96
CA LEU A 193 12.64 6.42 -6.84
C LEU A 193 12.21 5.02 -6.39
N PHE A 194 12.20 4.75 -5.07
CA PHE A 194 11.68 3.50 -4.54
C PHE A 194 10.17 3.37 -4.70
N VAL A 195 9.40 4.46 -4.53
CA VAL A 195 7.96 4.47 -4.84
C VAL A 195 7.74 4.08 -6.30
N LEU A 196 8.44 4.70 -7.24
CA LEU A 196 8.28 4.43 -8.67
C LEU A 196 8.72 3.01 -9.03
N SER A 197 9.70 2.44 -8.33
CA SER A 197 10.22 1.10 -8.61
C SER A 197 9.22 -0.04 -8.39
N VAL A 198 8.07 0.19 -7.76
CA VAL A 198 7.15 -0.92 -7.42
C VAL A 198 6.19 -1.29 -8.54
N ARG A 199 5.81 -0.32 -9.38
CA ARG A 199 4.85 -0.50 -10.49
C ARG A 199 4.82 0.75 -11.39
N GLU A 200 4.37 0.60 -12.63
CA GLU A 200 4.32 1.67 -13.64
C GLU A 200 3.38 2.83 -13.29
N ASP A 201 2.27 2.56 -12.61
CA ASP A 201 1.24 3.50 -12.16
C ASP A 201 1.62 4.24 -10.86
N ALA A 202 2.68 3.81 -10.16
CA ALA A 202 3.09 4.40 -8.88
C ALA A 202 3.42 5.90 -8.97
N GLY A 203 3.64 6.42 -10.19
CA GLY A 203 3.74 7.86 -10.46
C GLY A 203 2.49 8.66 -10.06
N LEU A 204 1.30 8.04 -10.06
CA LEU A 204 0.05 8.64 -9.60
C LEU A 204 0.13 9.08 -8.14
N PHE A 205 0.85 8.35 -7.28
CA PHE A 205 1.05 8.76 -5.90
C PHE A 205 1.81 10.09 -5.80
N LEU A 206 2.88 10.29 -6.58
CA LEU A 206 3.64 11.55 -6.55
C LEU A 206 2.80 12.72 -7.04
N ILE A 207 1.95 12.50 -8.05
CA ILE A 207 1.02 13.49 -8.57
C ILE A 207 -0.05 13.82 -7.50
N ALA A 208 -0.61 12.81 -6.84
CA ALA A 208 -1.60 13.00 -5.78
C ALA A 208 -1.02 13.69 -4.55
N TYR A 209 0.19 13.33 -4.13
CA TYR A 209 0.90 14.02 -3.06
C TYR A 209 1.18 15.47 -3.45
N ALA A 210 1.59 15.72 -4.69
CA ALA A 210 1.83 17.06 -5.17
C ALA A 210 0.57 17.92 -5.14
N LEU A 211 -0.54 17.37 -5.61
CA LEU A 211 -1.86 17.99 -5.54
C LEU A 211 -2.29 18.28 -4.11
N PHE A 212 -2.07 17.33 -3.20
CA PHE A 212 -2.33 17.51 -1.77
C PHE A 212 -1.54 18.68 -1.17
N ASP A 213 -0.23 18.72 -1.38
CA ASP A 213 0.62 19.73 -0.73
C ASP A 213 0.31 21.15 -1.25
N VAL A 214 0.07 21.32 -2.56
CA VAL A 214 -0.32 22.63 -3.12
C VAL A 214 -1.72 23.05 -2.66
N LEU A 215 -2.71 22.15 -2.66
CA LEU A 215 -4.06 22.46 -2.20
C LEU A 215 -4.11 22.81 -0.71
N ARG A 216 -3.32 22.14 0.11
CA ARG A 216 -3.26 22.37 1.54
C ARG A 216 -2.65 23.73 1.89
N LYS A 217 -1.58 24.11 1.18
CA LYS A 217 -0.84 25.38 1.39
C LYS A 217 -1.47 26.58 0.70
N HIS A 218 -1.93 26.41 -0.53
CA HIS A 218 -2.33 27.51 -1.43
C HIS A 218 -3.80 27.46 -1.83
N GLU A 219 -4.56 26.45 -1.41
CA GLU A 219 -5.97 26.32 -1.74
C GLU A 219 -6.20 26.37 -3.26
N CYS A 220 -7.22 27.07 -3.73
CA CYS A 220 -7.48 27.28 -5.15
C CYS A 220 -6.65 28.43 -5.77
N ASN A 221 -5.66 28.99 -5.07
CA ASN A 221 -4.78 30.01 -5.62
C ASN A 221 -3.73 29.39 -6.55
N ILE A 222 -4.10 29.22 -7.82
CA ILE A 222 -3.28 28.60 -8.87
C ILE A 222 -1.89 29.26 -9.00
N LYS A 223 -1.79 30.58 -8.78
CA LYS A 223 -0.48 31.26 -8.86
C LYS A 223 0.49 30.74 -7.79
N GLY A 224 0.01 30.50 -6.57
CA GLY A 224 0.81 29.96 -5.47
C GLY A 224 1.29 28.53 -5.72
N TRP A 225 0.60 27.76 -6.57
CA TRP A 225 1.03 26.39 -6.88
C TRP A 225 2.39 26.38 -7.60
N PHE A 226 2.69 27.41 -8.40
CA PHE A 226 3.95 27.54 -9.12
C PHE A 226 5.13 27.93 -8.22
N ASP A 227 4.86 28.40 -7.01
CA ASP A 227 5.90 28.69 -6.02
C ASP A 227 6.49 27.38 -5.43
N GLU A 228 5.73 26.28 -5.44
CA GLU A 228 6.12 24.96 -4.95
C GLU A 228 6.89 24.14 -6.01
N ARG A 229 7.96 24.70 -6.58
CA ARG A 229 8.72 24.09 -7.70
C ARG A 229 9.14 22.63 -7.45
N HIS A 230 9.54 22.31 -6.23
CA HIS A 230 9.97 20.96 -5.87
C HIS A 230 8.82 19.95 -5.93
N VAL A 231 7.61 20.37 -5.54
CA VAL A 231 6.40 19.56 -5.61
C VAL A 231 6.01 19.28 -7.08
N ILE A 232 6.09 20.31 -7.93
CA ILE A 232 5.88 20.16 -9.38
C ILE A 232 6.90 19.20 -9.98
N ASN A 233 8.18 19.30 -9.60
CA ASN A 233 9.21 18.39 -10.10
C ASN A 233 8.91 16.92 -9.75
N PHE A 234 8.38 16.63 -8.56
CA PHE A 234 7.96 15.27 -8.21
C PHE A 234 6.75 14.79 -9.00
N ALA A 235 5.77 15.65 -9.26
CA ALA A 235 4.65 15.31 -10.13
C ALA A 235 5.13 15.01 -11.57
N MET A 236 6.03 15.83 -12.10
CA MET A 236 6.64 15.62 -13.41
C MET A 236 7.48 14.34 -13.48
N LEU A 237 8.20 14.01 -12.40
CA LEU A 237 8.91 12.74 -12.28
C LEU A 237 7.93 11.54 -12.34
N GLY A 238 6.81 11.63 -11.63
CA GLY A 238 5.76 10.62 -11.66
C GLY A 238 5.15 10.45 -13.06
N LEU A 239 4.80 11.56 -13.73
CA LEU A 239 4.31 11.55 -15.11
C LEU A 239 5.34 10.95 -16.09
N GLY A 240 6.61 11.35 -15.95
CA GLY A 240 7.70 10.83 -16.76
C GLY A 240 7.89 9.33 -16.58
N TRP A 241 7.83 8.84 -15.34
CA TRP A 241 7.91 7.40 -15.04
C TRP A 241 6.78 6.62 -15.70
N MET A 242 5.53 7.09 -15.56
CA MET A 242 4.37 6.44 -16.17
C MET A 242 4.52 6.39 -17.70
N ALA A 243 4.91 7.50 -18.32
CA ALA A 243 5.11 7.57 -19.77
C ALA A 243 6.21 6.62 -20.25
N VAL A 244 7.38 6.64 -19.60
CA VAL A 244 8.50 5.74 -19.94
C VAL A 244 8.10 4.28 -19.74
N SER A 245 7.41 3.96 -18.64
CA SER A 245 6.99 2.59 -18.34
C SER A 245 5.99 2.05 -19.36
N VAL A 246 4.92 2.81 -19.63
CA VAL A 246 3.83 2.41 -20.51
C VAL A 246 4.22 2.38 -21.98
N PHE A 247 5.04 3.34 -22.44
CA PHE A 247 5.36 3.49 -23.86
C PHE A 247 6.72 2.93 -24.28
N LEU A 248 7.65 2.69 -23.35
CA LEU A 248 8.99 2.22 -23.69
C LEU A 248 9.33 0.88 -23.00
N VAL A 249 9.25 0.81 -21.67
CA VAL A 249 9.70 -0.37 -20.92
C VAL A 249 8.80 -1.57 -21.20
N ILE A 250 7.50 -1.45 -20.94
CA ILE A 250 6.58 -2.58 -21.10
C ILE A 250 6.51 -3.07 -22.56
N PRO A 251 6.39 -2.18 -23.57
CA PRO A 251 6.44 -2.59 -24.98
C PRO A 251 7.75 -3.27 -25.42
N TYR A 252 8.88 -2.96 -24.78
CA TYR A 252 10.14 -3.65 -25.06
C TYR A 252 10.09 -5.11 -24.64
N PHE A 253 9.51 -5.39 -23.47
CA PHE A 253 9.42 -6.73 -22.88
C PHE A 253 8.19 -7.56 -23.32
N ASN A 254 7.38 -7.04 -24.23
CA ASN A 254 6.14 -7.67 -24.69
C ASN A 254 6.14 -7.83 -26.23
N ILE A 255 5.86 -9.03 -26.73
CA ILE A 255 5.87 -9.31 -28.20
C ILE A 255 4.82 -8.51 -28.98
N ALA A 256 3.76 -8.04 -28.33
CA ALA A 256 2.74 -7.18 -28.95
C ALA A 256 3.21 -5.72 -29.08
N HIS A 257 4.35 -5.35 -28.47
CA HIS A 257 4.89 -3.99 -28.40
C HIS A 257 3.89 -2.94 -27.92
N LYS A 258 3.03 -3.33 -26.98
CA LYS A 258 1.95 -2.50 -26.42
C LYS A 258 1.81 -2.76 -24.93
N TYR A 259 1.28 -1.77 -24.21
CA TYR A 259 0.87 -1.93 -22.83
C TYR A 259 -0.40 -2.80 -22.75
N PRO A 260 -0.40 -3.92 -21.98
CA PRO A 260 -1.49 -4.90 -22.03
C PRO A 260 -2.78 -4.44 -21.35
N PHE A 261 -2.76 -3.32 -20.61
CA PHE A 261 -3.87 -2.92 -19.75
C PHE A 261 -4.65 -1.68 -20.21
N PHE A 262 -4.43 -1.18 -21.43
CA PHE A 262 -5.29 -0.12 -21.98
C PHE A 262 -6.78 -0.50 -21.98
N GLY A 263 -7.08 -1.76 -22.32
CA GLY A 263 -8.45 -2.28 -22.31
C GLY A 263 -9.09 -2.36 -20.92
N ARG A 264 -8.33 -2.17 -19.81
CA ARG A 264 -8.92 -2.16 -18.45
C ARG A 264 -9.86 -0.98 -18.21
N TYR A 265 -9.78 0.05 -19.02
CA TYR A 265 -10.54 1.29 -18.85
C TYR A 265 -11.62 1.48 -19.92
N GLU A 266 -11.89 0.43 -20.71
CA GLU A 266 -13.04 0.39 -21.59
C GLU A 266 -14.31 0.25 -20.75
N ILE A 267 -15.31 1.10 -21.04
CA ILE A 267 -16.61 1.07 -20.36
C ILE A 267 -17.37 -0.16 -20.87
N THR A 268 -17.70 -1.06 -19.94
CA THR A 268 -18.49 -2.27 -20.19
C THR A 268 -19.73 -2.29 -19.29
N GLU A 269 -20.61 -3.26 -19.49
CA GLU A 269 -21.81 -3.45 -18.65
C GLU A 269 -21.47 -3.64 -17.15
N VAL A 270 -20.27 -4.15 -16.85
CA VAL A 270 -19.82 -4.43 -15.47
C VAL A 270 -19.22 -3.19 -14.80
N THR A 271 -18.88 -2.14 -15.56
CA THR A 271 -18.24 -0.93 -15.03
C THR A 271 -19.07 -0.23 -13.95
N LEU A 272 -20.41 -0.20 -14.09
CA LEU A 272 -21.29 0.39 -13.07
C LEU A 272 -21.24 -0.38 -11.73
N VAL A 273 -21.29 -1.72 -11.80
CA VAL A 273 -21.19 -2.58 -10.60
C VAL A 273 -19.83 -2.40 -9.93
N ILE A 274 -18.75 -2.31 -10.71
CA ILE A 274 -17.40 -2.06 -10.20
C ILE A 274 -17.31 -0.70 -9.51
N PHE A 275 -17.91 0.32 -10.10
CA PHE A 275 -17.94 1.65 -9.51
C PHE A 275 -18.70 1.66 -8.18
N GLU A 276 -19.85 0.99 -8.09
CA GLU A 276 -20.63 0.85 -6.84
C GLU A 276 -19.83 0.15 -5.73
N ILE A 277 -19.16 -0.96 -6.05
CA ILE A 277 -18.29 -1.68 -5.10
C ILE A 277 -17.10 -0.79 -4.68
N SER A 278 -16.51 -0.08 -5.63
CA SER A 278 -15.40 0.85 -5.36
C SER A 278 -15.84 2.00 -4.47
N LEU A 279 -17.06 2.51 -4.64
CA LEU A 279 -17.64 3.55 -3.79
C LEU A 279 -17.88 3.02 -2.37
N ALA A 280 -18.41 1.80 -2.23
CA ALA A 280 -18.55 1.15 -0.94
C ALA A 280 -17.17 0.98 -0.25
N LYS A 281 -16.13 0.55 -0.98
CA LYS A 281 -14.76 0.49 -0.47
C LYS A 281 -14.24 1.85 -0.02
N LEU A 282 -14.50 2.93 -0.77
CA LEU A 282 -14.12 4.28 -0.38
C LEU A 282 -14.83 4.70 0.92
N ILE A 283 -16.11 4.37 1.08
CA ILE A 283 -16.86 4.61 2.33
C ILE A 283 -16.21 3.84 3.49
N VAL A 284 -15.80 2.58 3.29
CA VAL A 284 -15.11 1.78 4.32
C VAL A 284 -13.76 2.41 4.70
N LEU A 285 -12.99 2.88 3.72
CA LEU A 285 -11.75 3.60 3.95
C LEU A 285 -11.99 4.89 4.76
N LEU A 286 -12.95 5.72 4.35
CA LEU A 286 -13.28 6.95 5.07
C LEU A 286 -13.79 6.66 6.49
N LEU A 287 -14.65 5.65 6.65
CA LEU A 287 -15.11 5.17 7.96
C LEU A 287 -13.93 4.77 8.84
N SER A 288 -12.91 4.07 8.30
CA SER A 288 -11.74 3.65 9.07
C SER A 288 -10.94 4.82 9.66
N VAL A 289 -11.09 6.02 9.09
CA VAL A 289 -10.48 7.26 9.57
C VAL A 289 -11.53 8.29 10.04
N ALA A 290 -12.70 7.80 10.48
CA ALA A 290 -13.81 8.60 11.02
C ALA A 290 -14.24 9.77 10.12
N PHE A 291 -14.15 9.60 8.80
CA PHE A 291 -14.46 10.59 7.76
C PHE A 291 -13.70 11.92 7.91
N VAL A 292 -12.59 11.95 8.66
CA VAL A 292 -11.77 13.15 8.88
C VAL A 292 -11.32 13.80 7.55
N PRO A 293 -10.92 13.05 6.50
CA PRO A 293 -10.56 13.66 5.22
C PRO A 293 -11.69 14.47 4.56
N LEU A 294 -12.97 14.29 4.92
CA LEU A 294 -14.06 15.06 4.33
C LEU A 294 -14.17 16.50 4.85
N ARG A 295 -13.41 16.86 5.90
CA ARG A 295 -13.47 18.21 6.50
C ARG A 295 -12.92 19.32 5.60
N ARG A 296 -12.03 19.00 4.66
CA ARG A 296 -11.42 19.97 3.73
C ARG A 296 -11.22 19.34 2.36
N TYR A 297 -11.51 20.07 1.29
CA TYR A 297 -11.33 19.56 -0.07
C TYR A 297 -9.88 19.21 -0.41
N ALA A 298 -8.91 19.95 0.14
CA ALA A 298 -7.50 19.65 0.02
C ALA A 298 -7.13 18.24 0.48
N TYR A 299 -7.93 17.63 1.37
CA TYR A 299 -7.70 16.31 1.95
C TYR A 299 -8.28 15.19 1.09
N TRP A 300 -9.52 15.35 0.59
CA TRP A 300 -10.19 14.27 -0.12
C TRP A 300 -9.93 14.26 -1.63
N ILE A 301 -9.65 15.39 -2.28
CA ILE A 301 -9.29 15.43 -3.71
C ILE A 301 -8.13 14.48 -4.09
N PRO A 302 -6.97 14.49 -3.40
CA PRO A 302 -5.87 13.57 -3.73
C PRO A 302 -6.23 12.10 -3.49
N ILE A 303 -7.08 11.81 -2.50
CA ILE A 303 -7.60 10.45 -2.24
C ILE A 303 -8.50 10.00 -3.39
N ILE A 304 -9.41 10.88 -3.86
CA ILE A 304 -10.30 10.60 -4.99
C ILE A 304 -9.49 10.35 -6.27
N LEU A 305 -8.44 11.14 -6.53
CA LEU A 305 -7.58 10.94 -7.69
C LEU A 305 -7.00 9.51 -7.75
N LEU A 306 -6.47 9.02 -6.62
CA LEU A 306 -5.93 7.67 -6.53
C LEU A 306 -7.01 6.60 -6.54
N TRP A 307 -8.16 6.87 -5.91
CA TRP A 307 -9.29 5.94 -5.90
C TRP A 307 -9.89 5.74 -7.31
N LEU A 308 -9.91 6.80 -8.13
CA LEU A 308 -10.47 6.75 -9.48
C LEU A 308 -9.81 5.66 -10.33
N GLU A 309 -8.49 5.47 -10.25
CA GLU A 309 -7.77 4.42 -10.98
C GLU A 309 -8.44 3.05 -10.84
N ASN A 310 -8.93 2.73 -9.64
CA ASN A 310 -9.60 1.48 -9.34
C ASN A 310 -11.10 1.52 -9.67
N ALA A 311 -11.74 2.67 -9.47
CA ALA A 311 -13.19 2.85 -9.62
C ALA A 311 -13.67 2.81 -11.08
N ILE A 312 -12.83 3.23 -12.02
CA ILE A 312 -13.18 3.24 -13.46
C ILE A 312 -12.64 2.02 -14.23
N ALA A 313 -11.96 1.10 -13.54
CA ALA A 313 -11.48 -0.12 -14.18
C ALA A 313 -12.62 -1.11 -14.45
N ASN A 314 -12.43 -2.03 -15.38
CA ASN A 314 -13.36 -3.12 -15.69
C ASN A 314 -12.96 -4.46 -15.02
N LYS A 315 -12.12 -4.40 -13.98
CA LYS A 315 -11.67 -5.55 -13.20
C LYS A 315 -12.18 -5.48 -11.76
N ILE A 316 -13.11 -6.37 -11.40
CA ILE A 316 -13.76 -6.37 -10.09
C ILE A 316 -12.79 -6.42 -8.90
N GLN A 317 -11.65 -7.12 -9.05
CA GLN A 317 -10.63 -7.20 -8.00
C GLN A 317 -10.03 -5.84 -7.63
N GLN A 318 -10.08 -4.84 -8.53
CA GLN A 318 -9.66 -3.47 -8.21
C GLN A 318 -10.66 -2.74 -7.31
N ALA A 319 -11.93 -3.14 -7.33
CA ALA A 319 -12.99 -2.53 -6.53
C ALA A 319 -13.06 -3.07 -5.10
N MET A 320 -12.68 -4.33 -4.90
CA MET A 320 -12.90 -5.07 -3.66
C MET A 320 -11.76 -4.89 -2.64
N ILE A 321 -12.11 -4.93 -1.36
CA ILE A 321 -11.16 -5.17 -0.27
C ILE A 321 -10.76 -6.65 -0.30
N GLY A 322 -9.48 -6.93 -0.07
CA GLY A 322 -8.95 -8.30 -0.16
C GLY A 322 -7.92 -8.51 -1.28
N PHE A 323 -7.52 -7.43 -1.94
CA PHE A 323 -6.50 -7.37 -3.00
C PHE A 323 -5.51 -6.21 -2.76
N HIS A 324 -4.44 -6.14 -3.55
CA HIS A 324 -3.31 -5.23 -3.37
C HIS A 324 -3.46 -3.83 -4.02
N TYR A 325 -4.58 -3.54 -4.68
CA TYR A 325 -4.75 -2.35 -5.54
C TYR A 325 -4.85 -1.02 -4.78
N ASP A 326 -5.08 -1.05 -3.47
CA ASP A 326 -5.20 0.16 -2.64
C ASP A 326 -3.87 0.66 -2.07
N TYR A 327 -2.74 0.11 -2.53
CA TYR A 327 -1.40 0.40 -1.99
C TYR A 327 -1.01 1.89 -2.08
N MET A 328 -1.59 2.69 -3.00
CA MET A 328 -1.39 4.14 -3.06
C MET A 328 -2.41 4.92 -2.21
N VAL A 329 -3.69 4.57 -2.34
CA VAL A 329 -4.80 5.26 -1.67
C VAL A 329 -4.64 5.18 -0.14
N LEU A 330 -4.22 4.02 0.36
CA LEU A 330 -4.03 3.76 1.78
C LEU A 330 -3.00 4.71 2.45
N PRO A 331 -1.70 4.70 2.08
CA PRO A 331 -0.72 5.61 2.69
C PRO A 331 -1.10 7.08 2.46
N MET A 332 -1.68 7.43 1.30
CA MET A 332 -2.13 8.80 1.05
C MET A 332 -3.20 9.26 2.04
N THR A 333 -4.17 8.39 2.37
CA THR A 333 -5.21 8.67 3.37
C THR A 333 -4.61 8.93 4.75
N PHE A 334 -3.55 8.19 5.11
CA PHE A 334 -2.88 8.38 6.41
C PHE A 334 -1.96 9.60 6.43
N ILE A 335 -1.33 9.96 5.30
CA ILE A 335 -0.63 11.24 5.14
C ILE A 335 -1.59 12.41 5.39
N VAL A 336 -2.75 12.38 4.72
CA VAL A 336 -3.83 13.35 4.89
C VAL A 336 -4.32 13.38 6.35
N LEU A 337 -4.55 12.22 6.97
CA LEU A 337 -5.00 12.14 8.35
C LEU A 337 -4.03 12.81 9.33
N VAL A 338 -2.73 12.61 9.15
CA VAL A 338 -1.69 13.25 9.98
C VAL A 338 -1.79 14.78 9.88
N TYR A 339 -1.85 15.33 8.67
CA TYR A 339 -1.99 16.78 8.51
C TYR A 339 -3.36 17.31 9.00
N ALA A 340 -4.44 16.56 8.79
CA ALA A 340 -5.75 16.95 9.30
C ALA A 340 -5.78 17.02 10.83
N LEU A 341 -5.12 16.10 11.53
CA LEU A 341 -4.97 16.13 13.00
C LEU A 341 -4.05 17.26 13.51
N LYS A 342 -3.15 17.76 12.66
CA LYS A 342 -2.31 18.93 12.94
C LYS A 342 -3.09 20.23 12.75
N GLU A 343 -3.88 20.32 11.69
CA GLU A 343 -4.61 21.52 11.28
C GLU A 343 -5.96 21.67 12.00
N ASP A 344 -6.53 20.58 12.53
CA ASP A 344 -7.84 20.58 13.18
C ASP A 344 -7.82 19.83 14.53
N GLU A 345 -7.71 20.60 15.61
CA GLU A 345 -7.69 20.07 16.99
C GLU A 345 -9.04 19.52 17.45
N THR A 346 -10.13 19.77 16.73
CA THR A 346 -11.48 19.29 17.10
C THR A 346 -11.69 17.81 16.81
N VAL A 347 -10.76 17.16 16.10
CA VAL A 347 -10.84 15.73 15.79
C VAL A 347 -10.74 14.91 17.07
N ASN A 348 -11.78 14.13 17.36
CA ASN A 348 -11.84 13.30 18.55
C ASN A 348 -11.12 11.96 18.32
N LEU A 349 -9.97 11.78 18.97
CA LEU A 349 -9.16 10.55 18.85
C LEU A 349 -9.88 9.27 19.29
N ARG A 350 -10.80 9.35 20.27
CA ARG A 350 -11.59 8.18 20.69
C ARG A 350 -12.56 7.75 19.60
N ARG A 351 -13.22 8.72 18.94
CA ARG A 351 -14.08 8.44 17.78
C ARG A 351 -13.27 7.84 16.64
N LEU A 352 -12.07 8.36 16.38
CA LEU A 352 -11.17 7.82 15.35
C LEU A 352 -10.85 6.34 15.59
N VAL A 353 -10.41 5.98 16.80
CA VAL A 353 -10.14 4.57 17.18
C VAL A 353 -11.40 3.71 17.10
N PHE A 354 -12.53 4.21 17.58
CA PHE A 354 -13.80 3.48 17.54
C PHE A 354 -14.26 3.20 16.11
N SER A 355 -14.20 4.19 15.23
CA SER A 355 -14.56 4.02 13.81
C SER A 355 -13.60 3.06 13.08
N ALA A 356 -12.30 3.12 13.39
CA ALA A 356 -11.32 2.15 12.88
C ALA A 356 -11.64 0.71 13.33
N MET A 357 -11.99 0.53 14.61
CA MET A 357 -12.38 -0.77 15.16
C MET A 357 -13.65 -1.33 14.52
N ILE A 358 -14.68 -0.51 14.36
CA ILE A 358 -15.91 -0.92 13.66
C ILE A 358 -15.60 -1.29 12.22
N SER A 359 -14.84 -0.46 11.50
CA SER A 359 -14.45 -0.72 10.12
C SER A 359 -13.70 -2.06 10.00
N MET A 360 -12.75 -2.31 10.91
CA MET A 360 -12.03 -3.59 11.00
C MET A 360 -12.95 -4.79 11.22
N LEU A 361 -13.81 -4.74 12.24
CA LEU A 361 -14.67 -5.86 12.62
C LEU A 361 -15.75 -6.17 11.58
N LEU A 362 -16.15 -5.19 10.76
CA LEU A 362 -17.16 -5.41 9.71
C LEU A 362 -16.53 -5.81 8.36
N PHE A 363 -15.40 -5.22 8.00
CA PHE A 363 -14.87 -5.28 6.62
C PHE A 363 -13.47 -5.88 6.49
N SER A 364 -12.74 -6.15 7.58
CA SER A 364 -11.42 -6.78 7.46
C SER A 364 -11.54 -8.21 6.94
N PRO A 365 -10.84 -8.60 5.87
CA PRO A 365 -10.82 -10.00 5.43
C PRO A 365 -10.20 -10.95 6.46
N MET A 366 -9.45 -10.42 7.44
CA MET A 366 -8.80 -11.18 8.50
C MET A 366 -9.62 -11.24 9.79
N PHE A 367 -10.37 -10.16 10.09
CA PHE A 367 -11.04 -9.94 11.37
C PHE A 367 -12.55 -9.65 11.25
N ARG A 368 -13.18 -9.91 10.10
CA ARG A 368 -14.63 -9.65 9.91
C ARG A 368 -15.50 -10.64 10.66
N VAL A 369 -16.49 -10.13 11.41
CA VAL A 369 -17.50 -10.96 12.10
C VAL A 369 -18.72 -11.27 11.24
N ILE A 370 -18.84 -10.61 10.09
CA ILE A 370 -19.92 -10.83 9.11
C ILE A 370 -19.34 -10.96 7.70
N ASN A 371 -20.06 -11.64 6.80
CA ASN A 371 -19.72 -11.63 5.38
C ASN A 371 -20.22 -10.32 4.75
N THR A 372 -19.32 -9.60 4.10
CA THR A 372 -19.58 -8.31 3.42
C THR A 372 -19.26 -8.36 1.94
N GLU A 373 -19.31 -9.54 1.32
CA GLU A 373 -19.23 -9.68 -0.13
C GLU A 373 -20.35 -8.86 -0.84
N PRO A 374 -20.05 -8.22 -1.98
CA PRO A 374 -18.77 -8.24 -2.69
C PRO A 374 -17.75 -7.17 -2.20
N VAL A 375 -18.05 -6.36 -1.19
CA VAL A 375 -17.16 -5.26 -0.76
C VAL A 375 -15.84 -5.75 -0.19
N SER A 376 -15.87 -6.79 0.64
CA SER A 376 -14.68 -7.41 1.21
C SER A 376 -14.66 -8.91 0.98
N LEU A 377 -13.55 -9.40 0.41
CA LEU A 377 -13.33 -10.79 0.09
C LEU A 377 -12.24 -11.37 1.00
N GLY A 378 -12.52 -12.53 1.60
CA GLY A 378 -11.54 -13.23 2.42
C GLY A 378 -12.18 -14.22 3.38
N THR A 379 -11.37 -15.09 3.95
CA THR A 379 -11.76 -15.93 5.07
C THR A 379 -11.01 -15.42 6.29
N SER A 380 -11.76 -15.13 7.35
CA SER A 380 -11.25 -14.60 8.61
C SER A 380 -10.37 -15.62 9.33
N LEU A 381 -9.58 -15.15 10.29
CA LEU A 381 -8.69 -16.01 11.06
C LEU A 381 -9.47 -17.11 11.81
N TRP A 382 -10.60 -16.78 12.44
CA TRP A 382 -11.41 -17.76 13.16
C TRP A 382 -12.09 -18.78 12.25
N GLU A 383 -12.51 -18.38 11.04
CA GLU A 383 -13.01 -19.34 10.05
C GLU A 383 -11.92 -20.34 9.64
N TYR A 384 -10.67 -19.87 9.46
CA TYR A 384 -9.54 -20.80 9.22
C TYR A 384 -9.23 -21.69 10.43
N MET A 385 -9.31 -21.16 11.65
CA MET A 385 -9.11 -21.96 12.86
C MET A 385 -10.20 -23.02 13.01
N ALA A 386 -11.46 -22.71 12.64
CA ALA A 386 -12.55 -23.68 12.63
C ALA A 386 -12.32 -24.82 11.63
N ILE A 387 -11.73 -24.55 10.46
CA ILE A 387 -11.36 -25.58 9.47
C ILE A 387 -10.23 -26.50 9.98
N LEU A 388 -9.32 -25.99 10.81
CA LEU A 388 -8.21 -26.79 11.34
C LEU A 388 -8.60 -27.67 12.53
N TRP A 389 -9.67 -27.30 13.24
CA TRP A 389 -10.07 -27.92 14.51
C TRP A 389 -11.43 -28.63 14.47
N GLY A 390 -12.24 -28.41 13.44
CA GLY A 390 -13.44 -29.18 13.13
C GLY A 390 -13.16 -30.23 12.07
#